data_AF-A0AA43QG70-F1
#
_entry.id   AF-A0AA43QG70-F1
#
_cell.length_a   1.000
_cell.length_b   1.000
_cell.length_c   1.000
_cell.angle_alpha   90.00
_cell.angle_beta   90.00
_cell.angle_gamma   90.00
#
_symmetry.space_group_name_H-M   'P 1'
#
loop_
_entity.id
_entity.type
_entity.pdbx_description
1 polymer ?
#
loop_
_entity_poly.entity_id
_entity_poly.type
_entity_poly.pdbx_seq_one_letter_code
_entity_poly.pdbx_strand_id
1 'polypeptide(L)'
;MTTLSFSKSIMEKILIALKFSDIRSYRLASSVYAAKRNRGCLPGLPTQPTGYFLACLLAWASISAALAENHSCEETGGTYIWISPLTPKADGQVKIMSVSTDGPVSELALIDSQGQRMPVQSRRRGGPPWSLVTALDGLSEGDYRVVASRDGELTACHPLTIGGSGTQERPKAWGLATEAFYSAWIEELFGASPDENLSFPSLEPVLRNTERNFLHNYLGLNEDKNLPLTPDCADLPYTLRAYFAWKVGLPIASRACGRGSANAPPHCGAATINTEFTHGISSQSDFKEVNRQLADAVHSGSARTGLEDESTDLYPIPLSRETLWPGTVYADPYGHVLVLVEWVQQTAERPGILLAVDAQPDNSVTRKQFWEGTFLFANVAGAGPGFKAFRPLARTASGGFRALANDELVDSPSFASFSLEQDQLSPDNFYARLSKLANPSGLDPKQAYEATLDALVEQIETRVTSVDNGETYFRNSPDSVIPMPDGAAIFQTVGPWEDYSTPSRDMRLIIAINVLNGLPDKIVRHSELFVMNDINPEQAKAEIEQYHARRIEERSIRYTRTDGSPWELSVAEVLARKPAYEMTYNPNDCIEMRWGAKPDTEEYSTCRRHSPAEQRAKMEQYRIWFREARRPTR
;
A
#
# COMPACT_ATOMS: atom_id res chain seq x y z
N MET A 1 -34.96 37.57 34.62
CA MET A 1 -35.18 36.10 34.54
C MET A 1 -34.96 35.72 33.09
N THR A 2 -33.90 35.06 32.64
CA THR A 2 -32.85 34.30 33.33
C THR A 2 -31.58 34.41 32.47
N THR A 3 -30.47 34.60 33.16
CA THR A 3 -29.11 34.90 32.70
C THR A 3 -28.36 33.64 32.26
N LEU A 4 -27.56 33.75 31.19
CA LEU A 4 -26.45 32.82 30.89
C LEU A 4 -25.14 33.57 31.13
N SER A 5 -24.32 32.99 32.00
CA SER A 5 -23.04 33.50 32.52
C SER A 5 -21.90 32.92 31.70
N PHE A 6 -21.02 33.77 31.15
CA PHE A 6 -19.72 33.36 30.61
C PHE A 6 -18.62 33.71 31.62
N SER A 7 -17.88 32.68 32.04
CA SER A 7 -16.84 32.75 33.06
C SER A 7 -15.51 33.29 32.50
N LYS A 8 -14.96 34.31 33.17
CA LYS A 8 -13.58 34.76 33.09
C LYS A 8 -12.65 33.66 33.65
N SER A 9 -12.16 32.75 32.81
CA SER A 9 -11.10 31.79 33.24
C SER A 9 -10.24 31.22 32.09
N ILE A 10 -10.10 31.95 30.97
CA ILE A 10 -9.26 31.50 29.84
C ILE A 10 -8.20 32.55 29.45
N MET A 11 -8.32 33.80 29.88
CA MET A 11 -7.34 34.86 29.60
C MET A 11 -6.10 34.88 30.52
N GLU A 12 -5.99 33.95 31.47
CA GLU A 12 -4.85 33.90 32.42
C GLU A 12 -3.89 32.71 32.21
N LYS A 13 -4.12 31.86 31.20
CA LYS A 13 -3.24 30.71 30.91
C LYS A 13 -2.32 30.86 29.69
N ILE A 14 -2.29 32.03 29.05
CA ILE A 14 -1.43 32.32 27.88
C ILE A 14 -0.21 33.18 28.26
N LEU A 15 -0.08 33.64 29.52
CA LEU A 15 1.03 34.49 29.96
C LEU A 15 2.20 33.76 30.66
N ILE A 16 2.31 32.44 30.50
CA ILE A 16 3.40 31.62 31.06
C ILE A 16 3.95 30.68 29.97
N ALA A 17 4.51 31.23 28.90
CA ALA A 17 5.30 30.47 27.93
C ALA A 17 6.29 31.32 27.09
N LEU A 18 6.57 32.56 27.50
CA LEU A 18 7.53 33.45 26.82
C LEU A 18 8.42 34.15 27.85
N LYS A 19 9.23 33.35 28.54
CA LYS A 19 10.40 33.83 29.30
C LYS A 19 11.48 32.77 29.25
N PHE A 20 12.17 32.66 28.12
CA PHE A 20 13.57 32.20 28.05
C PHE A 20 14.09 32.52 26.65
N SER A 21 14.81 33.64 26.51
CA SER A 21 16.05 33.73 25.73
C SER A 21 16.54 35.18 25.72
N ASP A 22 17.78 35.32 26.18
CA ASP A 22 18.51 36.54 26.47
C ASP A 22 19.05 37.27 25.22
N ILE A 23 19.01 38.61 25.32
CA ILE A 23 20.11 39.58 25.12
C ILE A 23 20.98 39.45 23.84
N ARG A 24 20.88 40.47 22.97
CA ARG A 24 22.02 41.34 22.61
C ARG A 24 21.60 42.68 21.97
N SER A 25 22.27 43.71 22.46
CA SER A 25 22.16 45.15 22.25
C SER A 25 22.37 45.63 20.80
N TYR A 26 21.76 46.74 20.39
CA TYR A 26 22.42 48.07 20.32
C TYR A 26 21.45 49.20 19.94
N ARG A 27 21.77 50.39 20.46
CA ARG A 27 21.03 51.66 20.51
C ARG A 27 21.01 52.43 19.17
N LEU A 28 19.97 53.26 18.98
CA LEU A 28 20.04 54.72 18.73
C LEU A 28 18.59 55.27 18.66
N ALA A 29 18.11 55.88 19.75
CA ALA A 29 17.95 57.34 19.93
C ALA A 29 16.79 57.93 19.08
N SER A 30 15.58 58.09 19.64
CA SER A 30 15.11 59.23 20.45
C SER A 30 14.75 60.48 19.63
N SER A 31 13.47 60.87 19.68
CA SER A 31 12.99 62.17 20.20
C SER A 31 11.90 62.81 19.32
N VAL A 32 10.62 62.71 19.72
CA VAL A 32 9.82 63.73 20.46
C VAL A 32 9.32 64.89 19.57
N TYR A 33 8.00 64.97 19.31
CA TYR A 33 7.09 65.95 19.96
C TYR A 33 5.65 65.84 19.42
N ALA A 34 4.73 65.80 20.37
CA ALA A 34 3.28 65.87 20.20
C ALA A 34 2.79 67.31 20.37
N ALA A 35 1.76 67.73 19.63
CA ALA A 35 0.84 68.79 20.06
C ALA A 35 -0.53 68.74 19.34
N LYS A 36 -1.54 68.34 20.12
CA LYS A 36 -2.98 68.73 20.18
C LYS A 36 -3.29 70.17 19.66
N ARG A 37 -4.52 70.62 19.34
CA ARG A 37 -5.90 70.09 19.17
C ARG A 37 -6.81 71.34 18.91
N ASN A 38 -7.72 71.23 17.93
CA ASN A 38 -9.08 71.82 17.81
C ASN A 38 -9.43 73.32 17.70
N ARG A 39 -10.35 73.52 16.70
CA ARG A 39 -11.66 74.24 16.66
C ARG A 39 -11.72 75.71 16.22
N GLY A 40 -12.51 75.96 15.17
CA GLY A 40 -13.44 77.10 15.12
C GLY A 40 -13.78 77.71 13.74
N CYS A 41 -15.04 77.54 13.31
CA CYS A 41 -15.90 78.43 12.49
C CYS A 41 -15.69 78.66 10.97
N LEU A 42 -16.76 78.32 10.22
CA LEU A 42 -17.22 78.76 8.88
C LEU A 42 -17.74 80.23 8.93
N PRO A 43 -18.12 80.94 7.81
CA PRO A 43 -18.54 80.45 6.48
C PRO A 43 -18.09 81.26 5.23
N GLY A 44 -18.32 80.72 4.03
CA GLY A 44 -18.32 81.47 2.75
C GLY A 44 -17.98 80.65 1.50
N LEU A 45 -18.99 80.40 0.64
CA LEU A 45 -18.88 79.89 -0.75
C LEU A 45 -18.74 81.09 -1.73
N PRO A 46 -18.48 80.93 -3.06
CA PRO A 46 -18.16 79.73 -3.85
C PRO A 46 -16.97 79.91 -4.84
N THR A 47 -16.46 78.83 -5.45
CA THR A 47 -16.11 78.70 -6.90
C THR A 47 -15.53 77.31 -7.20
N GLN A 48 -15.73 76.85 -8.44
CA GLN A 48 -15.71 75.46 -8.93
C GLN A 48 -14.35 74.72 -8.91
N PRO A 49 -14.32 73.37 -9.00
CA PRO A 49 -13.09 72.58 -8.97
C PRO A 49 -12.61 72.21 -10.38
N THR A 50 -11.45 72.72 -10.79
CA THR A 50 -10.60 72.09 -11.81
C THR A 50 -9.45 71.39 -11.12
N GLY A 51 -9.63 70.11 -10.80
CA GLY A 51 -8.63 69.34 -10.05
C GLY A 51 -8.96 67.87 -9.87
N TYR A 52 -9.54 67.21 -10.87
CA TYR A 52 -9.84 65.77 -10.82
C TYR A 52 -9.42 64.98 -12.05
N PHE A 53 -8.50 65.50 -12.87
CA PHE A 53 -8.01 64.78 -14.06
C PHE A 53 -6.55 64.30 -13.99
N LEU A 54 -5.78 64.65 -12.94
CA LEU A 54 -4.37 64.24 -12.83
C LEU A 54 -4.10 63.16 -11.76
N ALA A 55 -5.06 62.89 -10.86
CA ALA A 55 -4.93 61.82 -9.86
C ALA A 55 -5.33 60.43 -10.39
N CYS A 56 -6.18 60.35 -11.42
CA CYS A 56 -6.60 59.06 -11.99
C CYS A 56 -5.55 58.45 -12.93
N LEU A 57 -4.66 59.24 -13.53
CA LEU A 57 -3.64 58.72 -14.46
C LEU A 57 -2.41 58.14 -13.73
N LEU A 58 -2.11 58.60 -12.50
CA LEU A 58 -1.03 58.02 -11.68
C LEU A 58 -1.51 56.86 -10.79
N ALA A 59 -2.81 56.76 -10.52
CA ALA A 59 -3.40 55.59 -9.88
C ALA A 59 -3.55 54.39 -10.84
N TRP A 60 -3.75 54.62 -12.15
CA TRP A 60 -3.83 53.54 -13.14
C TRP A 60 -2.46 52.99 -13.59
N ALA A 61 -1.42 53.82 -13.57
CA ALA A 61 -0.05 53.35 -13.82
C ALA A 61 0.53 52.54 -12.64
N SER A 62 -0.03 52.68 -11.44
CA SER A 62 0.44 51.98 -10.23
C SER A 62 -0.34 50.69 -9.92
N ILE A 63 -1.46 50.44 -10.62
CA ILE A 63 -2.26 49.20 -10.47
C ILE A 63 -1.89 48.15 -11.53
N SER A 64 -1.19 48.53 -12.60
CA SER A 64 -0.75 47.58 -13.65
C SER A 64 0.65 46.99 -13.40
N ALA A 65 1.31 47.31 -12.29
CA ALA A 65 2.63 46.80 -11.93
C ALA A 65 2.64 45.93 -10.66
N ALA A 66 1.46 45.53 -10.16
CA ALA A 66 1.31 44.74 -8.93
C ALA A 66 0.87 43.27 -9.15
N LEU A 67 0.92 42.74 -10.38
CA LEU A 67 0.56 41.34 -10.69
C LEU A 67 1.55 40.63 -11.64
N ALA A 68 2.79 41.10 -11.68
CA ALA A 68 3.91 40.33 -12.21
C ALA A 68 4.90 40.06 -11.08
N GLU A 69 4.41 39.50 -9.97
CA GLU A 69 5.30 38.72 -9.11
C GLU A 69 5.75 37.51 -9.94
N ASN A 70 6.94 37.64 -10.54
CA ASN A 70 7.80 36.51 -10.85
C ASN A 70 8.15 35.83 -9.52
N HIS A 71 7.18 35.19 -8.88
CA HIS A 71 7.48 34.13 -7.94
C HIS A 71 8.17 33.05 -8.76
N SER A 72 9.45 32.81 -8.47
CA SER A 72 10.16 31.63 -8.93
C SER A 72 9.24 30.43 -8.66
N CYS A 73 8.92 29.70 -9.71
CA CYS A 73 8.05 28.52 -9.62
C CYS A 73 8.88 27.45 -8.90
N GLU A 74 8.76 27.41 -7.59
CA GLU A 74 9.54 26.54 -6.71
C GLU A 74 8.63 25.48 -6.09
N GLU A 75 9.14 24.26 -6.06
CA GLU A 75 8.58 23.17 -5.27
C GLU A 75 9.19 23.30 -3.87
N THR A 76 8.37 23.69 -2.89
CA THR A 76 8.84 23.91 -1.52
C THR A 76 8.34 22.79 -0.59
N GLY A 77 9.09 22.53 0.48
CA GLY A 77 8.50 22.04 1.74
C GLY A 77 7.75 20.72 1.72
N GLY A 78 8.10 19.75 0.86
CA GLY A 78 7.55 18.38 0.91
C GLY A 78 6.42 18.09 -0.08
N THR A 79 6.05 19.04 -0.95
CA THR A 79 5.09 18.81 -2.05
C THR A 79 5.78 18.94 -3.42
N TYR A 80 5.57 17.96 -4.29
CA TYR A 80 6.16 17.86 -5.63
C TYR A 80 5.07 17.60 -6.68
N ILE A 81 5.27 18.08 -7.91
CA ILE A 81 4.35 17.90 -9.04
C ILE A 81 5.02 17.09 -10.14
N TRP A 82 4.37 16.00 -10.54
CA TRP A 82 4.80 15.10 -11.59
C TRP A 82 3.86 15.19 -12.78
N ILE A 83 4.43 15.12 -13.98
CA ILE A 83 3.68 15.26 -15.23
C ILE A 83 3.99 14.07 -16.14
N SER A 84 2.97 13.55 -16.82
CA SER A 84 3.08 12.46 -17.80
C SER A 84 2.29 12.83 -19.06
N PRO A 85 2.84 12.63 -20.28
CA PRO A 85 4.15 12.04 -20.60
C PRO A 85 5.31 13.04 -20.38
N LEU A 86 6.55 12.54 -20.47
CA LEU A 86 7.80 13.30 -20.32
C LEU A 86 7.93 14.47 -21.31
N THR A 87 7.32 14.32 -22.49
CA THR A 87 7.22 15.37 -23.52
C THR A 87 5.75 15.53 -23.91
N PRO A 88 5.00 16.38 -23.20
CA PRO A 88 3.62 16.68 -23.52
C PRO A 88 3.46 17.26 -24.92
N LYS A 89 2.51 16.72 -25.70
CA LYS A 89 2.19 17.17 -27.06
C LYS A 89 0.85 17.91 -27.07
N ALA A 90 0.72 18.89 -27.97
CA ALA A 90 -0.56 19.53 -28.24
C ALA A 90 -1.61 18.47 -28.61
N ASP A 91 -2.84 18.67 -28.13
CA ASP A 91 -3.98 17.75 -28.30
C ASP A 91 -3.77 16.33 -27.74
N GLY A 92 -2.65 16.06 -27.06
CA GLY A 92 -2.41 14.83 -26.32
C GLY A 92 -2.97 14.89 -24.91
N GLN A 93 -3.15 13.72 -24.30
CA GLN A 93 -3.48 13.63 -22.88
C GLN A 93 -2.26 13.99 -22.02
N VAL A 94 -2.48 14.83 -21.01
CA VAL A 94 -1.50 15.19 -19.99
C VAL A 94 -2.05 14.82 -18.62
N LYS A 95 -1.33 13.96 -17.90
CA LYS A 95 -1.64 13.63 -16.51
C LYS A 95 -0.74 14.43 -15.58
N ILE A 96 -1.32 14.90 -14.50
CA ILE A 96 -0.64 15.68 -13.47
C ILE A 96 -0.91 15.01 -12.13
N MET A 97 0.14 14.77 -11.35
CA MET A 97 0.05 14.24 -10.00
C MET A 97 0.82 15.14 -9.06
N SER A 98 0.14 15.75 -8.08
CA SER A 98 0.82 16.36 -6.94
C SER A 98 0.92 15.33 -5.82
N VAL A 99 2.10 15.23 -5.21
CA VAL A 99 2.39 14.34 -4.09
C VAL A 99 3.00 15.14 -2.95
N SER A 100 2.47 14.97 -1.74
CA SER A 100 2.91 15.69 -0.55
C SER A 100 3.19 14.73 0.61
N THR A 101 4.29 14.96 1.33
CA THR A 101 4.67 14.18 2.52
C THR A 101 4.42 14.93 3.83
N ASP A 102 4.07 16.21 3.77
CA ASP A 102 3.94 17.10 4.93
C ASP A 102 2.47 17.47 5.25
N GLY A 103 1.52 17.14 4.36
CA GLY A 103 0.09 17.26 4.62
C GLY A 103 -0.80 17.11 3.38
N PRO A 104 -2.13 16.97 3.54
CA PRO A 104 -3.03 16.83 2.40
C PRO A 104 -2.99 18.06 1.49
N VAL A 105 -3.04 17.83 0.17
CA VAL A 105 -3.19 18.87 -0.85
C VAL A 105 -4.67 19.04 -1.17
N SER A 106 -5.13 20.29 -1.27
CA SER A 106 -6.55 20.63 -1.39
C SER A 106 -7.00 20.86 -2.84
N GLU A 107 -6.15 21.45 -3.68
CA GLU A 107 -6.52 21.81 -5.05
C GLU A 107 -5.32 21.71 -6.00
N LEU A 108 -5.62 21.40 -7.27
CA LEU A 108 -4.73 21.57 -8.43
C LEU A 108 -5.34 22.61 -9.38
N ALA A 109 -4.50 23.46 -9.95
CA ALA A 109 -4.90 24.37 -11.02
C ALA A 109 -3.78 24.56 -12.05
N LEU A 110 -4.17 24.95 -13.26
CA LEU A 110 -3.27 25.45 -14.29
C LEU A 110 -3.32 26.98 -14.31
N ILE A 111 -2.20 27.62 -14.60
CA ILE A 111 -2.12 29.05 -14.91
C ILE A 111 -1.48 29.18 -16.29
N ASP A 112 -2.20 29.78 -17.24
CA ASP A 112 -1.67 29.98 -18.59
C ASP A 112 -0.66 31.14 -18.65
N SER A 113 -0.13 31.38 -19.85
CA SER A 113 0.82 32.48 -20.12
C SER A 113 0.22 33.89 -19.94
N GLN A 114 -1.11 34.01 -19.92
CA GLN A 114 -1.82 35.27 -19.64
C GLN A 114 -2.11 35.47 -18.15
N GLY A 115 -1.74 34.49 -17.30
CA GLY A 115 -2.02 34.50 -15.88
C GLY A 115 -3.45 34.06 -15.53
N GLN A 116 -4.22 33.54 -16.48
CA GLN A 116 -5.55 33.00 -16.23
C GLN A 116 -5.44 31.68 -15.47
N ARG A 117 -6.04 31.63 -14.27
CA ARG A 117 -6.13 30.43 -13.46
C ARG A 117 -7.31 29.56 -13.90
N MET A 118 -7.03 28.30 -14.15
CA MET A 118 -7.97 27.26 -14.55
C MET A 118 -7.96 26.14 -13.49
N PRO A 119 -8.94 26.08 -12.58
CA PRO A 119 -9.03 24.99 -11.63
C PRO A 119 -9.30 23.68 -12.39
N VAL A 120 -8.67 22.59 -11.96
CA VAL A 120 -8.83 21.28 -12.59
C VAL A 120 -9.50 20.29 -11.64
N GLN A 121 -10.40 19.48 -12.18
CA GLN A 121 -10.97 18.38 -11.41
C GLN A 121 -9.88 17.34 -11.16
N SER A 122 -9.66 17.03 -9.88
CA SER A 122 -8.65 16.09 -9.45
C SER A 122 -9.27 15.04 -8.53
N ARG A 123 -8.71 13.84 -8.61
CA ARG A 123 -9.01 12.73 -7.72
C ARG A 123 -8.02 12.77 -6.57
N ARG A 124 -8.54 12.75 -5.35
CA ARG A 124 -7.74 12.63 -4.14
C ARG A 124 -7.51 11.17 -3.80
N ARG A 125 -6.28 10.85 -3.42
CA ARG A 125 -5.91 9.57 -2.79
C ARG A 125 -5.42 9.78 -1.36
N GLY A 126 -5.24 8.68 -0.63
CA GLY A 126 -5.00 8.65 0.82
C GLY A 126 -3.69 9.32 1.23
N GLY A 127 -3.23 9.07 2.46
CA GLY A 127 -1.91 9.50 2.88
C GLY A 127 -1.59 9.26 4.35
N PRO A 128 -0.35 9.56 4.76
CA PRO A 128 0.77 9.96 3.89
C PRO A 128 1.31 8.82 2.98
N PRO A 129 1.96 9.15 1.83
CA PRO A 129 1.98 10.48 1.23
C PRO A 129 0.61 10.81 0.63
N TRP A 130 0.23 12.09 0.63
CA TRP A 130 -1.03 12.56 0.04
C TRP A 130 -0.89 12.86 -1.43
N SER A 131 -1.86 12.49 -2.25
CA SER A 131 -1.83 12.83 -3.68
C SER A 131 -3.15 13.34 -4.27
N LEU A 132 -3.00 14.23 -5.25
CA LEU A 132 -4.04 14.67 -6.17
C LEU A 132 -3.63 14.30 -7.59
N VAL A 133 -4.52 13.64 -8.33
CA VAL A 133 -4.27 13.19 -9.71
C VAL A 133 -5.33 13.76 -10.64
N THR A 134 -4.92 14.27 -11.80
CA THR A 134 -5.83 14.69 -12.87
C THR A 134 -5.31 14.25 -14.23
N ALA A 135 -6.21 14.11 -15.20
CA ALA A 135 -5.91 13.88 -16.60
C ALA A 135 -6.64 14.95 -17.42
N LEU A 136 -5.89 15.62 -18.29
CA LEU A 136 -6.33 16.75 -19.09
C LEU A 136 -6.12 16.42 -20.56
N ASP A 137 -7.13 16.67 -21.38
CA ASP A 137 -7.06 16.49 -22.83
C ASP A 137 -7.19 17.85 -23.53
N GLY A 138 -6.64 17.98 -24.73
CA GLY A 138 -6.86 19.16 -25.58
C GLY A 138 -6.16 20.44 -25.09
N LEU A 139 -5.04 20.32 -24.35
CA LEU A 139 -4.21 21.48 -24.04
C LEU A 139 -3.56 22.00 -25.32
N SER A 140 -3.69 23.32 -25.54
CA SER A 140 -3.07 24.01 -26.66
C SER A 140 -1.56 24.12 -26.48
N GLU A 141 -0.84 24.28 -27.58
CA GLU A 141 0.59 24.58 -27.54
C GLU A 141 0.85 25.88 -26.76
N GLY A 142 1.83 25.85 -25.86
CA GLY A 142 2.15 26.99 -25.02
C GLY A 142 2.74 26.63 -23.66
N ASP A 143 3.04 27.66 -22.88
CA ASP A 143 3.56 27.55 -21.53
C ASP A 143 2.45 27.75 -20.49
N TYR A 144 2.47 26.86 -19.50
CA TYR A 144 1.57 26.81 -18.37
C TYR A 144 2.39 26.68 -17.08
N ARG A 145 1.75 26.98 -15.95
CA ARG A 145 2.23 26.62 -14.62
C ARG A 145 1.19 25.75 -13.95
N VAL A 146 1.63 24.60 -13.44
CA VAL A 146 0.82 23.77 -12.56
C VAL A 146 1.04 24.27 -11.14
N VAL A 147 -0.04 24.53 -10.42
CA VAL A 147 0.00 24.94 -9.01
C VAL A 147 -0.80 23.98 -8.15
N ALA A 148 -0.21 23.59 -7.03
CA ALA A 148 -0.85 22.84 -5.97
C ALA A 148 -1.03 23.75 -4.75
N SER A 149 -2.19 23.66 -4.09
CA SER A 149 -2.46 24.46 -2.90
C SER A 149 -3.08 23.64 -1.77
N ARG A 150 -2.80 24.07 -0.54
CA ARG A 150 -3.38 23.57 0.71
C ARG A 150 -4.09 24.75 1.36
N ASP A 151 -5.40 24.61 1.56
CA ASP A 151 -6.23 25.62 2.22
C ASP A 151 -6.11 27.05 1.65
N GLY A 152 -5.87 27.13 0.33
CA GLY A 152 -5.70 28.40 -0.39
C GLY A 152 -4.26 28.92 -0.46
N GLU A 153 -3.32 28.32 0.27
CA GLU A 153 -1.89 28.64 0.21
C GLU A 153 -1.18 27.77 -0.81
N LEU A 154 -0.29 28.37 -1.61
CA LEU A 154 0.51 27.67 -2.62
C LEU A 154 1.54 26.76 -1.92
N THR A 155 1.51 25.47 -2.21
CA THR A 155 2.48 24.50 -1.67
C THR A 155 3.53 24.07 -2.69
N ALA A 156 3.17 23.99 -3.98
CA ALA A 156 4.11 23.70 -5.05
C ALA A 156 3.70 24.39 -6.35
N CYS A 157 4.70 24.75 -7.15
CA CYS A 157 4.55 25.24 -8.51
C CYS A 157 5.50 24.48 -9.42
N HIS A 158 5.03 24.02 -10.58
CA HIS A 158 5.87 23.39 -11.60
C HIS A 158 5.56 23.94 -13.01
N PRO A 159 6.58 24.33 -13.80
CA PRO A 159 6.37 24.78 -15.19
C PRO A 159 5.93 23.62 -16.10
N LEU A 160 5.04 23.89 -17.05
CA LEU A 160 4.55 22.91 -18.02
C LEU A 160 4.55 23.54 -19.42
N THR A 161 5.36 23.00 -20.32
CA THR A 161 5.36 23.39 -21.74
C THR A 161 4.68 22.30 -22.57
N ILE A 162 3.71 22.69 -23.39
CA ILE A 162 3.00 21.80 -24.33
C ILE A 162 3.54 22.04 -25.74
N GLY A 163 3.92 20.99 -26.45
CA GLY A 163 4.35 21.06 -27.86
C GLY A 163 5.79 21.56 -28.09
N GLY A 164 6.49 21.97 -27.04
CA GLY A 164 7.90 22.38 -27.11
C GLY A 164 8.88 21.21 -27.28
N SER A 165 10.12 21.53 -27.68
CA SER A 165 11.21 20.54 -27.82
C SER A 165 11.90 20.17 -26.51
N GLY A 166 11.52 20.80 -25.39
CA GLY A 166 12.10 20.55 -24.07
C GLY A 166 11.53 19.28 -23.42
N THR A 167 12.39 18.38 -22.98
CA THR A 167 12.03 17.26 -22.11
C THR A 167 12.01 17.71 -20.66
N GLN A 168 11.02 17.27 -19.89
CA GLN A 168 11.03 17.48 -18.44
C GLN A 168 12.26 16.83 -17.80
N GLU A 169 12.75 17.43 -16.71
CA GLU A 169 13.89 16.89 -15.98
C GLU A 169 13.46 15.61 -15.23
N ARG A 170 14.33 14.60 -15.25
CA ARG A 170 14.09 13.33 -14.58
C ARG A 170 14.94 13.22 -13.32
N PRO A 171 14.40 12.66 -12.22
CA PRO A 171 15.20 12.29 -11.07
C PRO A 171 16.33 11.35 -11.47
N LYS A 172 17.49 11.48 -10.81
CA LYS A 172 18.68 10.64 -11.08
C LYS A 172 19.13 9.82 -9.87
N ALA A 173 18.39 9.88 -8.78
CA ALA A 173 18.66 9.18 -7.53
C ALA A 173 17.38 9.06 -6.71
N TRP A 174 17.32 8.04 -5.86
CA TRP A 174 16.25 7.88 -4.88
C TRP A 174 16.38 8.93 -3.75
N GLY A 175 15.24 9.36 -3.23
CA GLY A 175 15.07 10.31 -2.14
C GLY A 175 13.59 10.49 -1.81
N LEU A 176 13.27 11.34 -0.82
CA LEU A 176 11.90 11.48 -0.28
C LEU A 176 10.84 11.71 -1.36
N ALA A 177 11.07 12.65 -2.28
CA ALA A 177 10.14 12.97 -3.36
C ALA A 177 9.87 11.78 -4.29
N THR A 178 10.91 11.02 -4.66
CA THR A 178 10.78 9.85 -5.53
C THR A 178 10.17 8.63 -4.83
N GLU A 179 10.44 8.45 -3.54
CA GLU A 179 9.79 7.40 -2.73
C GLU A 179 8.29 7.70 -2.56
N ALA A 180 7.96 8.96 -2.26
CA ALA A 180 6.58 9.41 -2.16
C ALA A 180 5.85 9.27 -3.52
N PHE A 181 6.52 9.61 -4.63
CA PHE A 181 5.95 9.43 -5.96
C PHE A 181 5.76 7.95 -6.31
N TYR A 182 6.71 7.08 -5.97
CA TYR A 182 6.54 5.63 -6.12
C TYR A 182 5.31 5.13 -5.36
N SER A 183 5.15 5.56 -4.11
CA SER A 183 3.99 5.22 -3.29
C SER A 183 2.68 5.71 -3.93
N ALA A 184 2.57 6.99 -4.30
CA ALA A 184 1.38 7.53 -4.92
C ALA A 184 1.05 6.86 -6.27
N TRP A 185 2.07 6.47 -7.03
CA TRP A 185 1.91 5.69 -8.26
C TRP A 185 1.34 4.29 -7.98
N ILE A 186 1.85 3.57 -6.97
CA ILE A 186 1.31 2.26 -6.57
C ILE A 186 -0.16 2.38 -6.14
N GLU A 187 -0.49 3.39 -5.34
CA GLU A 187 -1.86 3.64 -4.89
C GLU A 187 -2.82 3.91 -6.05
N GLU A 188 -2.42 4.74 -7.02
CA GLU A 188 -3.26 5.00 -8.20
C GLU A 188 -3.35 3.78 -9.12
N LEU A 189 -2.26 3.03 -9.30
CA LEU A 189 -2.18 1.86 -10.18
C LEU A 189 -3.19 0.77 -9.79
N PHE A 190 -3.36 0.54 -8.49
CA PHE A 190 -4.29 -0.44 -7.92
C PHE A 190 -5.54 0.20 -7.30
N GLY A 191 -5.75 1.49 -7.52
CA GLY A 191 -6.82 2.25 -6.88
C GLY A 191 -8.19 1.94 -7.50
N ALA A 192 -9.06 1.33 -6.71
CA ALA A 192 -10.45 1.03 -7.03
C ALA A 192 -11.33 1.13 -5.78
N SER A 193 -12.66 1.07 -5.92
CA SER A 193 -13.55 1.06 -4.74
C SER A 193 -13.12 -0.03 -3.76
N PRO A 194 -13.06 0.20 -2.44
CA PRO A 194 -12.65 -0.83 -1.47
C PRO A 194 -13.44 -2.14 -1.56
N ASP A 195 -14.71 -2.04 -1.96
CA ASP A 195 -15.63 -3.18 -2.10
C ASP A 195 -15.44 -3.96 -3.42
N GLU A 196 -14.63 -3.45 -4.36
CA GLU A 196 -14.34 -4.10 -5.64
C GLU A 196 -13.27 -5.19 -5.46
N ASN A 197 -13.55 -6.42 -5.88
CA ASN A 197 -12.54 -7.47 -5.84
C ASN A 197 -11.66 -7.41 -7.09
N LEU A 198 -10.48 -6.77 -6.97
CA LEU A 198 -9.54 -6.67 -8.07
C LEU A 198 -8.74 -7.96 -8.22
N SER A 199 -8.98 -8.68 -9.31
CA SER A 199 -8.20 -9.83 -9.72
C SER A 199 -7.87 -9.74 -11.21
N PHE A 200 -6.59 -9.84 -11.54
CA PHE A 200 -6.06 -9.79 -12.90
C PHE A 200 -5.34 -11.09 -13.23
N PRO A 201 -5.38 -11.56 -14.48
CA PRO A 201 -4.67 -12.78 -14.88
C PRO A 201 -3.15 -12.63 -14.87
N SER A 202 -2.63 -11.40 -14.91
CA SER A 202 -1.21 -11.07 -14.80
C SER A 202 -1.02 -9.60 -14.42
N LEU A 203 0.22 -9.13 -14.34
CA LEU A 203 0.53 -7.71 -14.13
C LEU A 203 0.30 -6.87 -15.40
N GLU A 204 0.23 -7.50 -16.58
CA GLU A 204 0.12 -6.77 -17.85
C GLU A 204 -1.14 -5.88 -17.96
N PRO A 205 -2.36 -6.36 -17.66
CA PRO A 205 -3.58 -5.54 -17.75
C PRO A 205 -3.56 -4.35 -16.79
N VAL A 206 -2.86 -4.50 -15.67
CA VAL A 206 -2.68 -3.43 -14.68
C VAL A 206 -1.82 -2.31 -15.28
N LEU A 207 -0.65 -2.65 -15.82
CA LEU A 207 0.28 -1.67 -16.38
C LEU A 207 -0.19 -1.10 -17.73
N ARG A 208 -1.01 -1.83 -18.50
CA ARG A 208 -1.61 -1.33 -19.74
C ARG A 208 -2.85 -0.48 -19.51
N ASN A 209 -3.35 -0.38 -18.29
CA ASN A 209 -4.51 0.44 -18.00
C ASN A 209 -4.16 1.93 -18.10
N THR A 210 -4.61 2.58 -19.17
CA THR A 210 -4.32 4.00 -19.43
C THR A 210 -4.98 4.93 -18.43
N GLU A 211 -6.02 4.51 -17.71
CA GLU A 211 -6.69 5.36 -16.71
C GLU A 211 -5.94 5.32 -15.37
N ARG A 212 -5.56 4.13 -14.89
CA ARG A 212 -4.92 3.93 -13.58
C ARG A 212 -3.40 4.04 -13.60
N ASN A 213 -2.74 3.67 -14.70
CA ASN A 213 -1.29 3.78 -14.75
C ASN A 213 -0.87 5.20 -15.18
N PHE A 214 -0.51 6.03 -14.20
CA PHE A 214 0.02 7.39 -14.43
C PHE A 214 1.22 7.39 -15.38
N LEU A 215 2.06 6.36 -15.32
CA LEU A 215 3.28 6.21 -16.11
C LEU A 215 3.09 5.41 -17.41
N HIS A 216 1.85 5.14 -17.83
CA HIS A 216 1.58 4.53 -19.13
C HIS A 216 1.98 5.48 -20.26
N ASN A 217 2.78 4.99 -21.20
CA ASN A 217 3.37 5.72 -22.32
C ASN A 217 4.10 7.00 -21.89
N TYR A 218 4.68 6.99 -20.69
CA TYR A 218 5.41 8.13 -20.12
C TYR A 218 6.56 8.59 -21.01
N LEU A 219 7.28 7.66 -21.66
CA LEU A 219 8.41 7.98 -22.53
C LEU A 219 7.95 8.42 -23.94
N GLY A 220 6.66 8.30 -24.25
CA GLY A 220 6.09 8.63 -25.56
C GLY A 220 6.48 7.66 -26.67
N LEU A 221 6.91 6.44 -26.34
CA LEU A 221 7.43 5.43 -27.26
C LEU A 221 6.47 4.25 -27.46
N ASN A 222 5.26 4.33 -26.89
CA ASN A 222 4.29 3.24 -26.81
C ASN A 222 4.88 2.00 -26.12
N GLU A 223 5.71 2.25 -25.10
CA GLU A 223 6.64 1.28 -24.52
C GLU A 223 5.95 0.20 -23.67
N ASP A 224 4.70 0.41 -23.24
CA ASP A 224 3.96 -0.53 -22.37
C ASP A 224 3.15 -1.58 -23.13
N LYS A 225 2.99 -1.40 -24.44
CA LYS A 225 2.07 -2.21 -25.24
C LYS A 225 2.43 -3.70 -25.25
N ASN A 226 3.71 -4.04 -25.19
CA ASN A 226 4.21 -5.41 -25.40
C ASN A 226 5.22 -5.85 -24.31
N LEU A 227 4.88 -5.62 -23.05
CA LEU A 227 5.63 -6.12 -21.89
C LEU A 227 5.00 -7.43 -21.39
N PRO A 228 5.67 -8.60 -21.52
CA PRO A 228 5.21 -9.84 -20.91
C PRO A 228 5.61 -9.85 -19.43
N LEU A 229 4.68 -9.50 -18.54
CA LEU A 229 4.95 -9.33 -17.12
C LEU A 229 4.10 -10.27 -16.29
N THR A 230 4.73 -11.37 -15.88
CA THR A 230 4.14 -12.49 -15.15
C THR A 230 4.96 -12.78 -13.89
N PRO A 231 5.08 -11.82 -12.94
CA PRO A 231 5.83 -12.05 -11.72
C PRO A 231 5.08 -13.02 -10.79
N ASP A 232 5.80 -13.77 -9.96
CA ASP A 232 5.25 -14.39 -8.77
C ASP A 232 5.23 -13.41 -7.58
N CYS A 233 4.80 -13.87 -6.39
CA CYS A 233 4.72 -13.02 -5.20
C CYS A 233 6.06 -12.34 -4.83
N ALA A 234 7.19 -13.03 -5.04
CA ALA A 234 8.50 -12.53 -4.68
C ALA A 234 9.05 -11.57 -5.74
N ASP A 235 8.75 -11.81 -7.02
CA ASP A 235 9.18 -10.98 -8.13
C ASP A 235 8.37 -9.67 -8.23
N LEU A 236 7.10 -9.69 -7.81
CA LEU A 236 6.18 -8.57 -7.93
C LEU A 236 6.74 -7.23 -7.39
N PRO A 237 7.25 -7.13 -6.14
CA PRO A 237 7.80 -5.87 -5.64
C PRO A 237 8.99 -5.37 -6.46
N TYR A 238 9.89 -6.26 -6.89
CA TYR A 238 11.05 -5.88 -7.71
C TYR A 238 10.64 -5.45 -9.11
N THR A 239 9.67 -6.15 -9.72
CA THR A 239 9.12 -5.83 -11.05
C THR A 239 8.45 -4.45 -11.05
N LEU A 240 7.62 -4.15 -10.04
CA LEU A 240 6.98 -2.85 -9.87
C LEU A 240 8.02 -1.73 -9.68
N ARG A 241 9.01 -1.97 -8.82
CA ARG A 241 10.11 -1.02 -8.56
C ARG A 241 10.96 -0.76 -9.80
N ALA A 242 11.28 -1.80 -10.56
CA ALA A 242 12.05 -1.72 -11.81
C ALA A 242 11.27 -1.01 -12.92
N TYR A 243 9.97 -1.30 -13.06
CA TYR A 243 9.11 -0.60 -14.00
C TYR A 243 9.08 0.90 -13.69
N PHE A 244 8.83 1.27 -12.43
CA PHE A 244 8.85 2.68 -12.02
C PHE A 244 10.22 3.32 -12.31
N ALA A 245 11.30 2.68 -11.88
CA ALA A 245 12.66 3.18 -12.07
C ALA A 245 13.03 3.37 -13.55
N TRP A 246 12.61 2.46 -14.43
CA TRP A 246 12.78 2.59 -15.88
C TRP A 246 12.08 3.82 -16.43
N LYS A 247 10.84 4.07 -16.01
CA LYS A 247 10.04 5.21 -16.47
C LYS A 247 10.65 6.54 -16.01
N VAL A 248 11.04 6.64 -14.74
CA VAL A 248 11.47 7.91 -14.15
C VAL A 248 12.98 8.13 -14.13
N GLY A 249 13.79 7.15 -14.53
CA GLY A 249 15.24 7.28 -14.70
C GLY A 249 16.08 7.00 -13.44
N LEU A 250 15.67 6.04 -12.62
CA LEU A 250 16.30 5.71 -11.33
C LEU A 250 17.15 4.43 -11.39
N PRO A 251 18.20 4.31 -10.57
CA PRO A 251 18.96 3.06 -10.45
C PRO A 251 18.15 2.01 -9.68
N ILE A 252 18.48 0.74 -9.86
CA ILE A 252 17.93 -0.36 -9.05
C ILE A 252 19.03 -1.30 -8.59
N ALA A 253 18.77 -2.05 -7.54
CA ALA A 253 19.67 -3.09 -7.06
C ALA A 253 18.91 -4.36 -6.74
N SER A 254 19.62 -5.48 -6.86
CA SER A 254 19.18 -6.77 -6.36
C SER A 254 20.37 -7.60 -5.90
N ARG A 255 20.09 -8.58 -5.05
CA ARG A 255 21.05 -9.58 -4.62
C ARG A 255 20.49 -10.97 -4.87
N ALA A 256 21.37 -11.86 -5.32
CA ALA A 256 21.13 -13.29 -5.23
C ALA A 256 21.20 -13.72 -3.76
N CYS A 257 20.15 -14.37 -3.28
CA CYS A 257 20.03 -14.81 -1.89
C CYS A 257 19.89 -16.32 -1.78
N GLY A 258 20.30 -16.86 -0.63
CA GLY A 258 20.02 -18.24 -0.26
C GLY A 258 18.59 -18.43 0.22
N ARG A 259 18.26 -19.68 0.55
CA ARG A 259 16.92 -20.07 1.02
C ARG A 259 16.76 -19.99 2.55
N GLY A 260 17.84 -19.83 3.30
CA GLY A 260 17.86 -19.94 4.77
C GLY A 260 17.67 -21.39 5.24
N SER A 261 17.51 -21.57 6.55
CA SER A 261 17.27 -22.86 7.20
C SER A 261 16.28 -22.69 8.37
N ALA A 262 15.96 -23.78 9.06
CA ALA A 262 15.24 -23.76 10.33
C ALA A 262 15.72 -22.73 11.37
N ASN A 263 17.04 -22.57 11.44
CA ASN A 263 17.70 -21.91 12.56
C ASN A 263 18.44 -20.64 12.12
N ALA A 264 18.38 -20.28 10.84
CA ALA A 264 19.05 -19.10 10.31
C ALA A 264 18.30 -18.53 9.10
N PRO A 265 18.15 -17.20 9.00
CA PRO A 265 17.52 -16.56 7.86
C PRO A 265 18.37 -16.71 6.58
N PRO A 266 17.79 -16.47 5.40
CA PRO A 266 18.52 -16.28 4.16
C PRO A 266 19.68 -15.26 4.28
N HIS A 267 20.81 -15.58 3.65
CA HIS A 267 21.92 -14.64 3.42
C HIS A 267 22.04 -14.34 1.94
N CYS A 268 22.46 -13.13 1.60
CA CYS A 268 22.61 -12.70 0.22
C CYS A 268 24.07 -12.40 -0.14
N GLY A 269 24.36 -12.52 -1.44
CA GLY A 269 25.65 -12.14 -2.01
C GLY A 269 25.79 -10.63 -2.18
N ALA A 270 26.79 -10.23 -2.98
CA ALA A 270 27.01 -8.83 -3.34
C ALA A 270 25.84 -8.25 -4.14
N ALA A 271 25.56 -6.96 -3.94
CA ALA A 271 24.54 -6.25 -4.72
C ALA A 271 24.98 -6.09 -6.17
N THR A 272 24.08 -6.44 -7.09
CA THR A 272 24.15 -6.03 -8.49
C THR A 272 23.39 -4.72 -8.61
N ILE A 273 24.10 -3.61 -8.77
CA ILE A 273 23.49 -2.29 -8.97
C ILE A 273 23.42 -2.01 -10.46
N ASN A 274 22.21 -1.83 -10.97
CA ASN A 274 21.95 -1.48 -12.35
C ASN A 274 21.66 0.03 -12.48
N THR A 275 22.41 0.70 -13.34
CA THR A 275 22.28 2.15 -13.60
C THR A 275 21.82 2.46 -15.02
N GLU A 276 21.40 1.46 -15.80
CA GLU A 276 21.02 1.58 -17.21
C GLU A 276 19.98 2.69 -17.42
N PHE A 277 18.96 2.72 -16.54
CA PHE A 277 17.87 3.71 -16.61
C PHE A 277 18.31 5.15 -16.31
N THR A 278 19.50 5.35 -15.72
CA THR A 278 20.00 6.68 -15.35
C THR A 278 20.72 7.39 -16.51
N HIS A 279 21.03 6.68 -17.59
CA HIS A 279 21.85 7.19 -18.70
C HIS A 279 21.05 7.86 -19.82
N GLY A 280 19.72 7.89 -19.75
CA GLY A 280 18.87 8.43 -20.80
C GLY A 280 17.51 7.77 -20.88
N ILE A 281 16.83 7.93 -22.01
CA ILE A 281 15.59 7.19 -22.29
C ILE A 281 16.01 5.78 -22.71
N SER A 282 15.77 4.81 -21.83
CA SER A 282 16.06 3.39 -22.11
C SER A 282 14.89 2.75 -22.87
N SER A 283 15.23 1.80 -23.73
CA SER A 283 14.27 1.08 -24.57
C SER A 283 13.47 0.03 -23.80
N GLN A 284 12.43 -0.49 -24.44
CA GLN A 284 11.68 -1.64 -23.92
C GLN A 284 12.58 -2.89 -23.75
N SER A 285 13.57 -3.08 -24.63
CA SER A 285 14.51 -4.20 -24.53
C SER A 285 15.41 -4.09 -23.31
N ASP A 286 15.85 -2.88 -22.96
CA ASP A 286 16.69 -2.65 -21.79
C ASP A 286 15.92 -3.00 -20.52
N PHE A 287 14.67 -2.55 -20.41
CA PHE A 287 13.81 -2.93 -19.30
C PHE A 287 13.59 -4.44 -19.20
N LYS A 288 13.31 -5.12 -20.33
CA LYS A 288 13.13 -6.57 -20.37
C LYS A 288 14.35 -7.32 -19.86
N GLU A 289 15.54 -6.90 -20.27
CA GLU A 289 16.79 -7.52 -19.84
C GLU A 289 17.03 -7.32 -18.35
N VAL A 290 16.84 -6.10 -17.84
CA VAL A 290 16.96 -5.81 -16.40
C VAL A 290 15.93 -6.60 -15.59
N ASN A 291 14.68 -6.66 -16.04
CA ASN A 291 13.62 -7.39 -15.34
C ASN A 291 13.91 -8.90 -15.30
N ARG A 292 14.44 -9.47 -16.39
CA ARG A 292 14.86 -10.87 -16.45
C ARG A 292 16.00 -11.15 -15.46
N GLN A 293 17.01 -10.28 -15.41
CA GLN A 293 18.11 -10.40 -14.43
C GLN A 293 17.62 -10.36 -12.98
N LEU A 294 16.61 -9.53 -12.68
CA LEU A 294 15.98 -9.50 -11.36
C LEU A 294 15.29 -10.83 -11.06
N ALA A 295 14.41 -11.30 -11.94
CA ALA A 295 13.66 -12.55 -11.76
C ALA A 295 14.58 -13.77 -11.64
N ASP A 296 15.73 -13.77 -12.32
CA ASP A 296 16.73 -14.83 -12.20
C ASP A 296 17.48 -14.81 -10.83
N ALA A 297 17.52 -13.66 -10.15
CA ALA A 297 18.27 -13.46 -8.91
C ALA A 297 17.41 -13.50 -7.64
N VAL A 298 16.19 -12.96 -7.72
CA VAL A 298 15.31 -12.78 -6.56
C VAL A 298 14.37 -13.96 -6.38
N HIS A 299 13.96 -14.18 -5.14
CA HIS A 299 12.96 -15.17 -4.78
C HIS A 299 12.45 -14.87 -3.36
N SER A 300 11.50 -15.64 -2.84
CA SER A 300 10.92 -15.40 -1.50
C SER A 300 11.92 -15.39 -0.32
N GLY A 301 13.15 -15.91 -0.48
CA GLY A 301 14.23 -15.73 0.51
C GLY A 301 14.81 -14.32 0.56
N SER A 302 14.78 -13.58 -0.56
CA SER A 302 15.35 -12.23 -0.69
C SER A 302 14.60 -11.22 0.18
N ALA A 303 13.32 -11.46 0.46
CA ALA A 303 12.51 -10.60 1.33
C ALA A 303 12.52 -11.03 2.81
N ARG A 304 13.14 -12.17 3.16
CA ARG A 304 13.08 -12.77 4.51
C ARG A 304 14.45 -12.86 5.20
N THR A 305 15.45 -12.13 4.71
CA THR A 305 16.78 -12.02 5.34
C THR A 305 16.67 -11.59 6.80
N GLY A 306 17.76 -11.75 7.56
CA GLY A 306 17.83 -11.28 8.93
C GLY A 306 17.45 -9.79 9.02
N LEU A 307 16.71 -9.43 10.08
CA LEU A 307 16.19 -8.07 10.24
C LEU A 307 17.29 -7.01 10.40
N GLU A 308 18.41 -7.40 10.99
CA GLU A 308 19.60 -6.55 11.19
C GLU A 308 20.58 -6.61 10.01
N ASP A 309 20.40 -7.52 9.05
CA ASP A 309 21.37 -7.72 7.96
C ASP A 309 21.41 -6.49 7.04
N GLU A 310 22.60 -5.97 6.77
CA GLU A 310 22.82 -4.87 5.83
C GLU A 310 23.03 -5.35 4.39
N SER A 311 23.41 -6.62 4.22
CA SER A 311 23.61 -7.26 2.93
C SER A 311 22.29 -7.77 2.35
N THR A 312 21.27 -6.92 2.34
CA THR A 312 19.92 -7.22 1.85
C THR A 312 19.37 -6.05 1.03
N ASP A 313 18.40 -6.35 0.18
CA ASP A 313 17.70 -5.36 -0.63
C ASP A 313 16.53 -4.70 0.12
N LEU A 314 16.10 -5.29 1.25
CA LEU A 314 14.91 -4.87 2.00
C LEU A 314 15.23 -4.78 3.51
N TYR A 315 14.83 -3.69 4.16
CA TYR A 315 15.08 -3.46 5.59
C TYR A 315 13.77 -3.19 6.35
N PRO A 316 13.67 -3.57 7.65
CA PRO A 316 12.45 -3.41 8.42
C PRO A 316 12.22 -1.94 8.81
N ILE A 317 10.94 -1.57 8.87
CA ILE A 317 10.48 -0.20 9.14
C ILE A 317 9.50 -0.15 10.33
N PRO A 318 9.28 1.02 10.97
CA PRO A 318 8.29 1.17 12.03
C PRO A 318 6.86 0.82 11.60
N LEU A 319 6.00 0.43 12.54
CA LEU A 319 4.56 0.27 12.33
C LEU A 319 3.84 1.58 12.64
N SER A 320 3.73 2.43 11.63
CA SER A 320 2.94 3.67 11.68
C SER A 320 2.37 4.00 10.29
N ARG A 321 1.37 4.90 10.24
CA ARG A 321 0.80 5.33 8.94
C ARG A 321 1.80 6.18 8.15
N GLU A 322 2.73 6.81 8.84
CA GLU A 322 3.79 7.66 8.29
C GLU A 322 4.91 6.88 7.61
N THR A 323 5.02 5.57 7.86
CA THR A 323 6.06 4.70 7.29
C THR A 323 5.51 3.60 6.39
N LEU A 324 4.31 3.08 6.68
CA LEU A 324 3.67 2.01 5.92
C LEU A 324 2.96 2.55 4.67
N TRP A 325 3.73 3.16 3.78
CA TRP A 325 3.23 3.72 2.54
C TRP A 325 2.93 2.62 1.50
N PRO A 326 1.97 2.83 0.59
CA PRO A 326 1.87 2.03 -0.64
C PRO A 326 3.24 1.80 -1.30
N GLY A 327 3.48 0.58 -1.77
CA GLY A 327 4.79 0.12 -2.23
C GLY A 327 5.67 -0.53 -1.16
N THR A 328 5.32 -0.42 0.13
CA THR A 328 5.95 -1.19 1.22
C THR A 328 5.76 -2.68 0.98
N VAL A 329 6.82 -3.45 1.19
CA VAL A 329 6.83 -4.90 1.04
C VAL A 329 6.51 -5.56 2.37
N TYR A 330 5.55 -6.47 2.40
CA TYR A 330 5.34 -7.38 3.52
C TYR A 330 5.89 -8.75 3.16
N ALA A 331 6.73 -9.32 4.01
CA ALA A 331 7.21 -10.69 3.87
C ALA A 331 6.77 -11.52 5.07
N ASP A 332 5.99 -12.56 4.82
CA ASP A 332 5.66 -13.55 5.85
C ASP A 332 6.89 -14.45 6.12
N PRO A 333 6.97 -15.19 7.23
CA PRO A 333 8.13 -16.01 7.55
C PRO A 333 8.29 -17.22 6.61
N TYR A 334 7.25 -17.56 5.84
CA TYR A 334 7.10 -18.79 5.08
C TYR A 334 7.24 -18.63 3.56
N GLY A 335 7.43 -17.41 3.08
CA GLY A 335 7.75 -17.06 1.71
C GLY A 335 6.66 -16.34 0.93
N HIS A 336 5.51 -16.02 1.52
CA HIS A 336 4.53 -15.16 0.87
C HIS A 336 4.94 -13.69 1.00
N VAL A 337 4.87 -12.99 -0.12
CA VAL A 337 5.26 -11.57 -0.21
C VAL A 337 4.08 -10.79 -0.79
N LEU A 338 3.77 -9.65 -0.18
CA LEU A 338 2.72 -8.74 -0.61
C LEU A 338 3.27 -7.32 -0.71
N VAL A 339 2.62 -6.48 -1.51
CA VAL A 339 2.94 -5.04 -1.66
C VAL A 339 1.75 -4.22 -1.19
N LEU A 340 1.93 -3.35 -0.21
CA LEU A 340 0.86 -2.44 0.24
C LEU A 340 0.41 -1.54 -0.90
N VAL A 341 -0.89 -1.30 -1.02
CA VAL A 341 -1.44 -0.46 -2.10
C VAL A 341 -2.29 0.70 -1.61
N GLU A 342 -3.02 0.57 -0.50
CA GLU A 342 -3.96 1.62 -0.09
C GLU A 342 -4.31 1.52 1.39
N TRP A 343 -4.41 2.67 2.05
CA TRP A 343 -5.07 2.80 3.35
C TRP A 343 -6.48 3.35 3.17
N VAL A 344 -7.49 2.53 3.41
CA VAL A 344 -8.88 2.97 3.45
C VAL A 344 -9.17 3.53 4.84
N GLN A 345 -9.63 4.78 4.89
CA GLN A 345 -9.94 5.46 6.15
C GLN A 345 -11.18 4.86 6.81
N GLN A 346 -11.11 4.70 8.13
CA GLN A 346 -12.27 4.36 8.95
C GLN A 346 -13.35 5.45 8.86
N THR A 347 -14.62 5.04 8.70
CA THR A 347 -15.79 5.93 8.82
C THR A 347 -16.67 5.49 9.99
N ALA A 348 -17.76 6.20 10.24
CA ALA A 348 -18.72 5.79 11.28
C ALA A 348 -19.41 4.45 10.93
N GLU A 349 -19.52 4.14 9.64
CA GLU A 349 -20.24 2.99 9.10
C GLU A 349 -19.32 1.83 8.71
N ARG A 350 -18.04 2.08 8.45
CA ARG A 350 -17.09 1.07 7.94
C ARG A 350 -15.74 1.10 8.66
N PRO A 351 -15.15 -0.08 8.92
CA PRO A 351 -13.80 -0.16 9.47
C PRO A 351 -12.78 0.42 8.47
N GLY A 352 -11.69 0.97 8.99
CA GLY A 352 -10.52 1.26 8.17
C GLY A 352 -9.82 -0.03 7.79
N ILE A 353 -9.24 -0.04 6.60
CA ILE A 353 -8.67 -1.23 5.97
C ILE A 353 -7.28 -0.88 5.44
N LEU A 354 -6.33 -1.81 5.59
CA LEU A 354 -5.07 -1.78 4.86
C LEU A 354 -5.16 -2.79 3.72
N LEU A 355 -4.93 -2.34 2.49
CA LEU A 355 -4.96 -3.17 1.29
C LEU A 355 -3.55 -3.42 0.78
N ALA A 356 -3.34 -4.60 0.21
CA ALA A 356 -2.13 -4.99 -0.50
C ALA A 356 -2.49 -5.74 -1.78
N VAL A 357 -1.48 -6.03 -2.59
CA VAL A 357 -1.58 -6.97 -3.70
C VAL A 357 -0.53 -8.06 -3.56
N ASP A 358 -0.87 -9.25 -4.02
CA ASP A 358 0.08 -10.32 -4.26
C ASP A 358 -0.04 -10.84 -5.69
N ALA A 359 1.03 -11.47 -6.16
CA ALA A 359 1.01 -12.26 -7.37
C ALA A 359 1.12 -13.75 -7.03
N GLN A 360 0.38 -14.59 -7.72
CA GLN A 360 0.35 -16.03 -7.47
C GLN A 360 1.25 -16.78 -8.48
N PRO A 361 1.60 -18.06 -8.23
CA PRO A 361 2.34 -18.88 -9.19
C PRO A 361 1.64 -19.05 -10.56
N ASP A 362 0.32 -18.88 -10.62
CA ASP A 362 -0.45 -18.84 -11.88
C ASP A 362 -0.39 -17.47 -12.59
N ASN A 363 0.45 -16.56 -12.08
CA ASN A 363 0.67 -15.17 -12.49
C ASN A 363 -0.44 -14.20 -12.11
N SER A 364 -1.57 -14.66 -11.56
CA SER A 364 -2.66 -13.77 -11.21
C SER A 364 -2.21 -12.73 -10.17
N VAL A 365 -2.67 -11.49 -10.33
CA VAL A 365 -2.41 -10.40 -9.38
C VAL A 365 -3.74 -10.03 -8.73
N THR A 366 -3.82 -10.16 -7.40
CA THR A 366 -5.08 -9.96 -6.67
C THR A 366 -4.89 -8.98 -5.52
N ARG A 367 -5.88 -8.10 -5.32
CA ARG A 367 -5.94 -7.22 -4.15
C ARG A 367 -6.45 -7.99 -2.93
N LYS A 368 -5.80 -7.80 -1.80
CA LYS A 368 -6.08 -8.48 -0.53
C LYS A 368 -6.19 -7.46 0.59
N GLN A 369 -7.11 -7.71 1.51
CA GLN A 369 -7.16 -7.01 2.78
C GLN A 369 -6.10 -7.55 3.74
N PHE A 370 -5.52 -6.67 4.55
CA PHE A 370 -4.72 -7.04 5.71
C PHE A 370 -5.58 -7.72 6.77
N TRP A 371 -5.19 -8.95 7.12
CA TRP A 371 -5.68 -9.69 8.28
C TRP A 371 -4.80 -10.92 8.54
N GLU A 372 -4.96 -11.53 9.71
CA GLU A 372 -4.13 -12.63 10.23
C GLU A 372 -4.09 -13.87 9.33
N GLY A 373 -5.16 -14.15 8.57
CA GLY A 373 -5.23 -15.32 7.69
C GLY A 373 -4.44 -15.18 6.39
N THR A 374 -4.01 -13.95 6.03
CA THR A 374 -3.26 -13.68 4.80
C THR A 374 -1.85 -13.16 5.10
N PHE A 375 -1.70 -12.30 6.11
CA PHE A 375 -0.43 -11.68 6.50
C PHE A 375 0.15 -12.40 7.70
N LEU A 376 0.73 -13.59 7.47
CA LEU A 376 1.24 -14.42 8.56
C LEU A 376 2.45 -13.78 9.23
N PHE A 377 2.34 -13.48 10.52
CA PHE A 377 3.42 -12.96 11.33
C PHE A 377 3.81 -13.94 12.44
N ALA A 378 5.09 -14.31 12.49
CA ALA A 378 5.67 -15.09 13.58
C ALA A 378 7.17 -14.83 13.67
N ASN A 379 7.66 -14.47 14.85
CA ASN A 379 9.11 -14.37 15.08
C ASN A 379 9.72 -15.79 15.10
N VAL A 380 10.52 -16.11 14.08
CA VAL A 380 11.14 -17.42 13.90
C VAL A 380 12.60 -17.26 13.51
N ALA A 381 13.46 -18.16 13.98
CA ALA A 381 14.91 -18.09 13.70
C ALA A 381 15.26 -18.18 12.21
N GLY A 382 14.40 -18.80 11.39
CA GLY A 382 14.65 -19.03 9.96
C GLY A 382 14.24 -17.90 9.01
N ALA A 383 13.73 -16.77 9.51
CA ALA A 383 13.27 -15.67 8.67
C ALA A 383 13.18 -14.36 9.45
N GLY A 384 13.43 -13.22 8.80
CA GLY A 384 13.03 -11.91 9.29
C GLY A 384 11.72 -11.45 8.64
N PRO A 385 10.54 -11.73 9.22
CA PRO A 385 9.24 -11.35 8.65
C PRO A 385 8.89 -9.87 8.92
N GLY A 386 7.79 -9.42 8.31
CA GLY A 386 7.18 -8.12 8.59
C GLY A 386 7.23 -7.14 7.42
N PHE A 387 6.91 -5.88 7.71
CA PHE A 387 6.92 -4.78 6.75
C PHE A 387 8.33 -4.23 6.53
N LYS A 388 8.66 -3.99 5.27
CA LYS A 388 9.99 -3.62 4.81
C LYS A 388 9.93 -2.59 3.69
N ALA A 389 10.94 -1.74 3.64
CA ALA A 389 11.20 -0.83 2.52
C ALA A 389 12.43 -1.30 1.72
N PHE A 390 12.49 -0.92 0.44
CA PHE A 390 13.69 -1.12 -0.39
C PHE A 390 14.86 -0.31 0.17
N ARG A 391 16.01 -0.97 0.37
CA ARG A 391 17.22 -0.34 0.85
C ARG A 391 17.66 0.73 -0.18
N PRO A 392 17.72 2.02 0.20
CA PRO A 392 17.97 3.08 -0.77
C PRO A 392 19.37 3.03 -1.37
N LEU A 393 19.47 3.47 -2.63
CA LEU A 393 20.73 3.63 -3.33
C LEU A 393 21.17 5.10 -3.32
N ALA A 394 22.24 5.39 -2.59
CA ALA A 394 22.85 6.71 -2.55
C ALA A 394 23.99 6.83 -3.56
N ARG A 395 24.11 8.02 -4.17
CA ARG A 395 25.27 8.36 -5.00
C ARG A 395 26.51 8.52 -4.13
N THR A 396 27.61 7.97 -4.61
CA THR A 396 28.95 8.12 -4.02
C THR A 396 29.66 9.33 -4.61
N ALA A 397 30.70 9.82 -3.93
CA ALA A 397 31.51 10.95 -4.42
C ALA A 397 32.20 10.67 -5.77
N SER A 398 32.47 9.40 -6.10
CA SER A 398 33.03 8.99 -7.39
C SER A 398 31.98 8.88 -8.50
N GLY A 399 30.71 9.16 -8.22
CA GLY A 399 29.61 9.11 -9.19
C GLY A 399 28.92 7.76 -9.32
N GLY A 400 29.43 6.70 -8.67
CA GLY A 400 28.76 5.40 -8.57
C GLY A 400 27.64 5.39 -7.51
N PHE A 401 27.03 4.24 -7.28
CA PHE A 401 25.97 4.06 -6.28
C PHE A 401 26.34 3.01 -5.24
N ARG A 402 25.79 3.14 -4.03
CA ARG A 402 25.86 2.13 -2.97
C ARG A 402 24.53 2.06 -2.23
N ALA A 403 24.24 0.89 -1.66
CA ALA A 403 23.16 0.75 -0.69
C ALA A 403 23.53 1.47 0.63
N LEU A 404 22.55 2.08 1.29
CA LEU A 404 22.72 2.69 2.61
C LEU A 404 22.81 1.64 3.71
N ALA A 405 23.66 1.87 4.72
CA ALA A 405 23.74 1.06 5.93
C ALA A 405 22.56 1.36 6.88
N ASN A 406 22.35 0.52 7.91
CA ASN A 406 21.23 0.69 8.84
C ASN A 406 21.36 1.96 9.67
N ASP A 407 22.57 2.32 10.09
CA ASP A 407 22.86 3.53 10.87
C ASP A 407 22.53 4.82 10.09
N GLU A 408 22.75 4.83 8.78
CA GLU A 408 22.37 5.92 7.88
C GLU A 408 20.85 6.04 7.66
N LEU A 409 20.10 4.98 7.99
CA LEU A 409 18.64 4.93 7.90
C LEU A 409 17.96 5.22 9.24
N VAL A 410 18.70 5.30 10.35
CA VAL A 410 18.12 5.75 11.62
C VAL A 410 17.79 7.25 11.53
N ASP A 411 16.54 7.60 11.83
CA ASP A 411 16.03 8.98 11.79
C ASP A 411 16.28 9.73 10.46
N SER A 412 16.32 8.98 9.35
CA SER A 412 16.56 9.55 8.03
C SER A 412 15.41 10.49 7.63
N PRO A 413 15.69 11.74 7.22
CA PRO A 413 14.66 12.64 6.69
C PRO A 413 14.27 12.32 5.25
N SER A 414 15.04 11.46 4.56
CA SER A 414 14.87 11.17 3.14
C SER A 414 14.23 9.81 2.85
N PHE A 415 14.25 8.90 3.82
CA PHE A 415 13.82 7.51 3.65
C PHE A 415 13.12 7.03 4.93
N ALA A 416 12.29 5.99 4.82
CA ALA A 416 11.67 5.40 6.00
C ALA A 416 12.75 4.95 6.99
N SER A 417 12.57 5.27 8.28
CA SER A 417 13.58 4.93 9.29
C SER A 417 13.77 3.43 9.40
N PHE A 418 15.00 2.97 9.59
CA PHE A 418 15.26 1.59 10.00
C PHE A 418 14.70 1.34 11.41
N SER A 419 13.98 0.23 11.61
CA SER A 419 13.44 -0.14 12.92
C SER A 419 13.32 -1.65 13.11
N LEU A 420 13.72 -2.11 14.30
CA LEU A 420 13.54 -3.49 14.75
C LEU A 420 12.30 -3.68 15.62
N GLU A 421 11.40 -2.69 15.71
CA GLU A 421 10.25 -2.77 16.63
C GLU A 421 9.39 -4.02 16.39
N GLN A 422 9.27 -4.45 15.13
CA GLN A 422 8.44 -5.60 14.76
C GLN A 422 8.96 -6.90 15.41
N ASP A 423 10.29 -7.04 15.54
CA ASP A 423 10.93 -8.22 16.16
C ASP A 423 10.56 -8.38 17.64
N GLN A 424 10.25 -7.27 18.30
CA GLN A 424 9.93 -7.21 19.72
C GLN A 424 8.45 -7.52 20.00
N LEU A 425 7.62 -7.67 18.96
CA LEU A 425 6.18 -7.91 19.09
C LEU A 425 5.88 -9.41 19.06
N SER A 426 5.01 -9.84 19.98
CA SER A 426 4.31 -11.11 19.81
C SER A 426 3.36 -11.03 18.60
N PRO A 427 2.98 -12.15 17.98
CA PRO A 427 1.99 -12.13 16.91
C PRO A 427 0.68 -11.41 17.28
N ASP A 428 0.13 -11.66 18.47
CA ASP A 428 -1.10 -11.00 18.97
C ASP A 428 -0.92 -9.47 19.01
N ASN A 429 0.19 -8.98 19.57
CA ASN A 429 0.49 -7.56 19.68
C ASN A 429 0.76 -6.90 18.31
N PHE A 430 1.39 -7.62 17.38
CA PHE A 430 1.61 -7.14 16.01
C PHE A 430 0.28 -6.85 15.30
N TYR A 431 -0.66 -7.78 15.35
CA TYR A 431 -1.98 -7.59 14.74
C TYR A 431 -2.82 -6.55 15.48
N ALA A 432 -2.77 -6.51 16.82
CA ALA A 432 -3.44 -5.48 17.62
C ALA A 432 -2.95 -4.07 17.24
N ARG A 433 -1.64 -3.89 17.06
CA ARG A 433 -1.03 -2.62 16.63
C ARG A 433 -1.57 -2.17 15.27
N LEU A 434 -1.60 -3.05 14.27
CA LEU A 434 -2.09 -2.72 12.94
C LEU A 434 -3.60 -2.48 12.92
N SER A 435 -4.36 -3.24 13.70
CA SER A 435 -5.80 -2.99 13.90
C SER A 435 -6.05 -1.59 14.45
N LYS A 436 -5.24 -1.13 15.41
CA LYS A 436 -5.34 0.23 15.96
C LYS A 436 -4.97 1.32 14.95
N LEU A 437 -3.97 1.07 14.10
CA LEU A 437 -3.56 2.00 13.03
C LEU A 437 -4.63 2.14 11.93
N ALA A 438 -5.28 1.02 11.59
CA ALA A 438 -6.40 1.01 10.65
C ALA A 438 -7.65 1.65 11.25
N ASN A 439 -7.91 1.41 12.55
CA ASN A 439 -9.12 1.82 13.25
C ASN A 439 -8.80 2.65 14.51
N PRO A 440 -8.32 3.89 14.34
CA PRO A 440 -7.91 4.73 15.47
C PRO A 440 -9.06 5.01 16.45
N SER A 441 -10.28 5.12 15.95
CA SER A 441 -11.49 5.35 16.75
C SER A 441 -12.04 4.08 17.43
N GLY A 442 -11.40 2.93 17.22
CA GLY A 442 -11.85 1.62 17.71
C GLY A 442 -12.95 1.03 16.82
N LEU A 443 -13.20 -0.27 16.97
CA LEU A 443 -14.19 -1.03 16.20
C LEU A 443 -15.42 -1.39 17.05
N ASP A 444 -16.60 -1.35 16.45
CA ASP A 444 -17.74 -2.04 17.03
C ASP A 444 -17.46 -3.57 17.04
N PRO A 445 -17.63 -4.28 18.17
CA PRO A 445 -17.34 -5.71 18.25
C PRO A 445 -18.07 -6.56 17.20
N LYS A 446 -19.32 -6.21 16.88
CA LYS A 446 -20.13 -6.94 15.91
C LYS A 446 -19.68 -6.64 14.48
N GLN A 447 -19.33 -5.40 14.19
CA GLN A 447 -18.73 -5.03 12.91
C GLN A 447 -17.38 -5.74 12.68
N ALA A 448 -16.53 -5.82 13.71
CA ALA A 448 -15.28 -6.57 13.64
C ALA A 448 -15.51 -8.06 13.38
N TYR A 449 -16.55 -8.64 14.00
CA TYR A 449 -16.97 -10.00 13.75
C TYR A 449 -17.42 -10.24 12.31
N GLU A 450 -18.33 -9.40 11.78
CA GLU A 450 -18.81 -9.54 10.39
C GLU A 450 -17.65 -9.43 9.40
N ALA A 451 -16.75 -8.45 9.57
CA ALA A 451 -15.58 -8.31 8.71
C ALA A 451 -14.66 -9.55 8.76
N THR A 452 -14.46 -10.15 9.94
CA THR A 452 -13.65 -11.36 10.09
C THR A 452 -14.33 -12.58 9.45
N LEU A 453 -15.65 -12.70 9.59
CA LEU A 453 -16.43 -13.77 8.98
C LEU A 453 -16.43 -13.66 7.45
N ASP A 454 -16.66 -12.45 6.90
CA ASP A 454 -16.65 -12.22 5.46
C ASP A 454 -15.26 -12.53 4.86
N ALA A 455 -14.17 -12.13 5.53
CA ALA A 455 -12.79 -12.48 5.12
C ALA A 455 -12.52 -14.00 5.15
N LEU A 456 -13.07 -14.73 6.13
CA LEU A 456 -13.00 -16.19 6.17
C LEU A 456 -13.78 -16.80 5.00
N VAL A 457 -14.99 -16.32 4.72
CA VAL A 457 -15.83 -16.83 3.62
C VAL A 457 -15.13 -16.64 2.27
N GLU A 458 -14.51 -15.48 2.04
CA GLU A 458 -13.72 -15.23 0.82
C GLU A 458 -12.56 -16.24 0.66
N GLN A 459 -11.88 -16.59 1.76
CA GLN A 459 -10.84 -17.61 1.74
C GLN A 459 -11.39 -19.01 1.46
N ILE A 460 -12.57 -19.35 1.99
CA ILE A 460 -13.24 -20.62 1.71
C ILE A 460 -13.61 -20.70 0.23
N GLU A 461 -14.18 -19.64 -0.34
CA GLU A 461 -14.52 -19.56 -1.77
C GLU A 461 -13.28 -19.66 -2.68
N THR A 462 -12.18 -18.99 -2.31
CA THR A 462 -10.90 -19.14 -3.02
C THR A 462 -10.42 -20.60 -3.04
N ARG A 463 -10.62 -21.32 -1.93
CA ARG A 463 -10.30 -22.74 -1.82
C ARG A 463 -11.24 -23.60 -2.68
N VAL A 464 -12.54 -23.26 -2.81
CA VAL A 464 -13.47 -23.94 -3.74
C VAL A 464 -12.89 -23.94 -5.15
N THR A 465 -12.48 -22.78 -5.65
CA THR A 465 -11.83 -22.64 -6.97
C THR A 465 -10.55 -23.46 -7.06
N SER A 466 -9.69 -23.41 -6.04
CA SER A 466 -8.42 -24.15 -6.03
C SER A 466 -8.60 -25.68 -6.08
N VAL A 467 -9.62 -26.20 -5.40
CA VAL A 467 -9.93 -27.63 -5.39
C VAL A 467 -10.56 -28.05 -6.73
N ASP A 468 -11.47 -27.25 -7.30
CA ASP A 468 -12.10 -27.53 -8.61
C ASP A 468 -11.09 -27.46 -9.78
N ASN A 469 -10.05 -26.63 -9.68
CA ASN A 469 -8.93 -26.66 -10.64
C ASN A 469 -8.25 -28.03 -10.69
N GLY A 470 -8.04 -28.67 -9.54
CA GLY A 470 -7.52 -30.03 -9.45
C GLY A 470 -8.47 -31.06 -10.08
N GLU A 471 -9.78 -30.95 -9.83
CA GLU A 471 -10.76 -31.83 -10.48
C GLU A 471 -10.80 -31.64 -12.00
N THR A 472 -10.64 -30.42 -12.49
CA THR A 472 -10.52 -30.13 -13.92
C THR A 472 -9.33 -30.86 -14.54
N TYR A 473 -8.18 -30.87 -13.86
CA TYR A 473 -7.01 -31.63 -14.30
C TYR A 473 -7.32 -33.14 -14.40
N PHE A 474 -7.91 -33.74 -13.38
CA PHE A 474 -8.23 -35.17 -13.40
C PHE A 474 -9.35 -35.56 -14.38
N ARG A 475 -10.29 -34.65 -14.70
CA ARG A 475 -11.24 -34.87 -15.81
C ARG A 475 -10.52 -35.05 -17.14
N ASN A 476 -9.42 -34.31 -17.34
CA ASN A 476 -8.60 -34.40 -18.56
C ASN A 476 -7.51 -35.49 -18.48
N SER A 477 -7.14 -35.93 -17.27
CA SER A 477 -6.12 -36.96 -17.03
C SER A 477 -6.55 -37.97 -15.96
N PRO A 478 -7.57 -38.82 -16.20
CA PRO A 478 -8.21 -39.63 -15.16
C PRO A 478 -7.30 -40.65 -14.48
N ASP A 479 -6.35 -41.23 -15.22
CA ASP A 479 -5.44 -42.27 -14.73
C ASP A 479 -4.13 -41.71 -14.14
N SER A 480 -4.00 -40.38 -14.09
CA SER A 480 -2.79 -39.75 -13.55
C SER A 480 -2.71 -39.89 -12.03
N VAL A 481 -1.48 -39.88 -11.52
CA VAL A 481 -1.21 -39.75 -10.08
C VAL A 481 -0.18 -38.64 -9.93
N ILE A 482 -0.53 -37.58 -9.20
CA ILE A 482 0.39 -36.48 -8.93
C ILE A 482 1.32 -36.92 -7.78
N PRO A 483 2.64 -37.00 -7.99
CA PRO A 483 3.57 -37.39 -6.92
C PRO A 483 3.62 -36.30 -5.85
N MET A 484 3.56 -36.73 -4.57
CA MET A 484 3.71 -35.84 -3.42
C MET A 484 5.19 -35.62 -3.10
N PRO A 485 5.66 -34.35 -3.07
CA PRO A 485 7.02 -34.01 -2.64
C PRO A 485 7.33 -34.45 -1.20
N ASP A 486 8.62 -34.42 -0.85
CA ASP A 486 9.10 -34.72 0.50
C ASP A 486 9.26 -33.45 1.35
N GLY A 487 8.95 -33.59 2.64
CA GLY A 487 9.28 -32.58 3.65
C GLY A 487 8.59 -31.24 3.39
N ALA A 488 9.34 -30.16 3.60
CA ALA A 488 8.88 -28.79 3.37
C ALA A 488 8.57 -28.48 1.89
N ALA A 489 9.03 -29.32 0.94
CA ALA A 489 8.82 -29.09 -0.49
C ALA A 489 7.33 -29.15 -0.88
N ILE A 490 6.46 -29.74 -0.05
CA ILE A 490 5.00 -29.72 -0.30
C ILE A 490 4.42 -28.30 -0.40
N PHE A 491 5.10 -27.30 0.16
CA PHE A 491 4.67 -25.89 0.16
C PHE A 491 5.39 -25.01 -0.89
N GLN A 492 6.37 -25.56 -1.61
CA GLN A 492 7.40 -24.76 -2.32
C GLN A 492 7.93 -25.46 -3.56
N THR A 493 7.10 -26.27 -4.22
CA THR A 493 7.52 -27.03 -5.40
C THR A 493 7.04 -26.33 -6.68
N VAL A 494 7.21 -27.00 -7.81
CA VAL A 494 6.70 -26.56 -9.11
C VAL A 494 6.00 -27.73 -9.80
N GLY A 495 5.18 -27.42 -10.81
CA GLY A 495 4.45 -28.42 -11.59
C GLY A 495 3.17 -28.90 -10.91
N PRO A 496 2.61 -30.06 -11.30
CA PRO A 496 1.24 -30.43 -10.98
C PRO A 496 0.89 -30.47 -9.48
N TRP A 497 1.87 -30.74 -8.60
CA TRP A 497 1.62 -30.63 -7.15
C TRP A 497 1.39 -29.18 -6.73
N GLU A 498 2.24 -28.25 -7.16
CA GLU A 498 2.07 -26.82 -6.88
C GLU A 498 0.76 -26.29 -7.48
N ASP A 499 0.41 -26.74 -8.69
CA ASP A 499 -0.76 -26.26 -9.43
C ASP A 499 -2.10 -26.73 -8.83
N TYR A 500 -2.16 -27.95 -8.27
CA TYR A 500 -3.44 -28.60 -7.93
C TYR A 500 -3.60 -29.01 -6.46
N SER A 501 -2.50 -29.14 -5.70
CA SER A 501 -2.56 -29.36 -4.25
C SER A 501 -2.92 -28.06 -3.51
N THR A 502 -3.33 -28.18 -2.25
CA THR A 502 -3.73 -26.99 -1.45
C THR A 502 -3.03 -26.82 -0.09
N PRO A 503 -1.82 -27.37 0.21
CA PRO A 503 -1.29 -27.36 1.58
C PRO A 503 -1.12 -25.95 2.16
N SER A 504 -0.63 -25.00 1.38
CA SER A 504 -0.56 -23.59 1.79
C SER A 504 -1.95 -22.99 2.08
N ARG A 505 -2.96 -23.32 1.27
CA ARG A 505 -4.32 -22.80 1.40
C ARG A 505 -5.06 -23.44 2.57
N ASP A 506 -4.92 -24.75 2.77
CA ASP A 506 -5.49 -25.50 3.89
C ASP A 506 -4.94 -25.01 5.24
N MET A 507 -3.64 -24.76 5.32
CA MET A 507 -3.05 -24.19 6.53
C MET A 507 -3.57 -22.77 6.81
N ARG A 508 -3.73 -21.92 5.78
CA ARG A 508 -4.36 -20.59 5.94
C ARG A 508 -5.81 -20.68 6.38
N LEU A 509 -6.58 -21.63 5.84
CA LEU A 509 -7.95 -21.88 6.27
C LEU A 509 -8.00 -22.26 7.77
N ILE A 510 -7.11 -23.12 8.24
CA ILE A 510 -7.01 -23.46 9.67
C ILE A 510 -6.70 -22.22 10.52
N ILE A 511 -5.77 -21.37 10.07
CA ILE A 511 -5.44 -20.10 10.74
C ILE A 511 -6.65 -19.18 10.80
N ALA A 512 -7.34 -18.99 9.68
CA ALA A 512 -8.53 -18.15 9.59
C ALA A 512 -9.65 -18.63 10.51
N ILE A 513 -9.88 -19.94 10.58
CA ILE A 513 -10.83 -20.53 11.53
C ILE A 513 -10.41 -20.22 12.97
N ASN A 514 -9.11 -20.34 13.31
CA ASN A 514 -8.62 -20.01 14.64
C ASN A 514 -8.80 -18.53 14.97
N VAL A 515 -8.61 -17.63 14.00
CA VAL A 515 -8.81 -16.18 14.16
C VAL A 515 -10.26 -15.85 14.45
N LEU A 516 -11.20 -16.37 13.65
CA LEU A 516 -12.63 -16.15 13.87
C LEU A 516 -13.08 -16.69 15.23
N ASN A 517 -12.67 -17.93 15.58
CA ASN A 517 -13.05 -18.56 16.85
C ASN A 517 -12.39 -17.87 18.06
N GLY A 518 -11.22 -17.26 17.88
CA GLY A 518 -10.49 -16.56 18.95
C GLY A 518 -10.90 -15.09 19.11
N LEU A 519 -11.69 -14.53 18.21
CA LEU A 519 -12.10 -13.13 18.25
C LEU A 519 -12.80 -12.72 19.57
N PRO A 520 -13.71 -13.52 20.16
CA PRO A 520 -14.33 -13.17 21.43
C PRO A 520 -13.31 -13.00 22.57
N ASP A 521 -12.28 -13.83 22.62
CA ASP A 521 -11.19 -13.68 23.60
C ASP A 521 -10.29 -12.48 23.28
N LYS A 522 -10.09 -12.18 21.99
CA LYS A 522 -9.34 -10.99 21.54
C LYS A 522 -10.02 -9.70 21.99
N ILE A 523 -11.36 -9.65 21.97
CA ILE A 523 -12.15 -8.51 22.49
C ILE A 523 -11.85 -8.24 23.97
N VAL A 524 -11.71 -9.30 24.77
CA VAL A 524 -11.36 -9.18 26.20
C VAL A 524 -9.91 -8.73 26.37
N ARG A 525 -8.96 -9.39 25.69
CA ARG A 525 -7.52 -9.10 25.82
C ARG A 525 -7.16 -7.70 25.32
N HIS A 526 -7.80 -7.25 24.25
CA HIS A 526 -7.52 -6.00 23.55
C HIS A 526 -8.74 -5.07 23.51
N SER A 527 -9.39 -4.89 24.66
CA SER A 527 -10.59 -4.05 24.76
C SER A 527 -10.38 -2.61 24.28
N GLU A 528 -9.14 -2.11 24.31
CA GLU A 528 -8.73 -0.79 23.79
C GLU A 528 -8.89 -0.63 22.27
N LEU A 529 -9.07 -1.74 21.54
CA LEU A 529 -9.31 -1.73 20.10
C LEU A 529 -10.79 -1.57 19.75
N PHE A 530 -11.70 -1.67 20.72
CA PHE A 530 -13.13 -1.73 20.47
C PHE A 530 -13.90 -0.58 21.13
N VAL A 531 -15.02 -0.22 20.52
CA VAL A 531 -15.98 0.75 21.06
C VAL A 531 -16.97 0.01 21.95
N MET A 532 -16.73 0.05 23.26
CA MET A 532 -17.47 -0.76 24.23
C MET A 532 -18.81 -0.16 24.70
N ASN A 533 -19.12 1.11 24.45
CA ASN A 533 -20.44 1.71 24.80
C ASN A 533 -21.00 1.32 26.19
N ASP A 534 -20.16 1.40 27.23
CA ASP A 534 -20.48 1.05 28.64
C ASP A 534 -20.80 -0.43 28.94
N ILE A 535 -20.65 -1.36 27.98
CA ILE A 535 -20.61 -2.79 28.27
C ILE A 535 -19.19 -3.22 28.67
N ASN A 536 -19.08 -4.15 29.62
CA ASN A 536 -17.77 -4.71 29.96
C ASN A 536 -17.31 -5.72 28.89
N PRO A 537 -15.99 -5.95 28.74
CA PRO A 537 -15.46 -6.82 27.68
C PRO A 537 -15.99 -8.26 27.73
N GLU A 538 -16.25 -8.81 28.92
CA GLU A 538 -16.80 -10.16 29.11
C GLU A 538 -18.23 -10.26 28.60
N GLN A 539 -19.04 -9.22 28.79
CA GLN A 539 -20.37 -9.13 28.22
C GLN A 539 -20.30 -9.04 26.69
N ALA A 540 -19.41 -8.20 26.14
CA ALA A 540 -19.20 -8.10 24.69
C ALA A 540 -18.80 -9.46 24.09
N LYS A 541 -17.90 -10.18 24.75
CA LYS A 541 -17.52 -11.55 24.38
C LYS A 541 -18.75 -12.47 24.31
N ALA A 542 -19.56 -12.52 25.36
CA ALA A 542 -20.74 -13.40 25.41
C ALA A 542 -21.76 -13.06 24.31
N GLU A 543 -21.96 -11.78 24.01
CA GLU A 543 -22.83 -11.33 22.92
C GLU A 543 -22.30 -11.78 21.54
N ILE A 544 -20.98 -11.67 21.30
CA ILE A 544 -20.36 -12.13 20.06
C ILE A 544 -20.38 -13.65 19.93
N GLU A 545 -20.21 -14.42 21.01
CA GLU A 545 -20.35 -15.88 20.99
C GLU A 545 -21.77 -16.32 20.59
N GLN A 546 -22.80 -15.68 21.15
CA GLN A 546 -24.20 -15.95 20.78
C GLN A 546 -24.51 -15.52 19.34
N TYR A 547 -23.92 -14.40 18.91
CA TYR A 547 -24.06 -13.93 17.54
C TYR A 547 -23.38 -14.89 16.56
N HIS A 548 -22.17 -15.35 16.87
CA HIS A 548 -21.41 -16.28 16.07
C HIS A 548 -22.17 -17.59 15.83
N ALA A 549 -22.72 -18.19 16.89
CA ALA A 549 -23.45 -19.45 16.81
C ALA A 549 -24.64 -19.42 15.83
N ARG A 550 -25.27 -18.24 15.65
CA ARG A 550 -26.33 -18.06 14.65
C ARG A 550 -25.77 -17.76 13.27
N ARG A 551 -24.80 -16.85 13.19
CA ARG A 551 -24.36 -16.25 11.94
C ARG A 551 -23.65 -17.25 11.01
N ILE A 552 -22.90 -18.20 11.55
CA ILE A 552 -22.22 -19.25 10.77
C ILE A 552 -23.17 -20.26 10.12
N GLU A 553 -24.41 -20.37 10.61
CA GLU A 553 -25.45 -21.22 10.00
C GLU A 553 -26.19 -20.50 8.86
N GLU A 554 -26.19 -19.17 8.86
CA GLU A 554 -26.84 -18.35 7.82
C GLU A 554 -26.00 -18.17 6.55
N ARG A 555 -24.74 -18.60 6.60
CA ARG A 555 -23.79 -18.51 5.49
C ARG A 555 -23.46 -19.91 4.99
N SER A 556 -23.41 -20.08 3.67
CA SER A 556 -23.01 -21.34 3.06
C SER A 556 -22.14 -21.11 1.82
N ILE A 557 -21.36 -22.12 1.50
CA ILE A 557 -20.60 -22.23 0.24
C ILE A 557 -21.10 -23.45 -0.53
N ARG A 558 -20.85 -23.46 -1.83
CA ARG A 558 -21.22 -24.58 -2.70
C ARG A 558 -20.00 -25.06 -3.46
N TYR A 559 -19.82 -26.37 -3.53
CA TYR A 559 -18.84 -27.01 -4.40
C TYR A 559 -19.51 -28.09 -5.25
N THR A 560 -18.84 -28.50 -6.33
CA THR A 560 -19.34 -29.54 -7.24
C THR A 560 -18.75 -30.88 -6.86
N ARG A 561 -19.58 -31.88 -6.54
CA ARG A 561 -19.13 -33.25 -6.23
C ARG A 561 -18.52 -33.94 -7.44
N THR A 562 -17.84 -35.06 -7.19
CA THR A 562 -17.19 -35.93 -8.18
C THR A 562 -18.14 -36.34 -9.32
N ASP A 563 -19.43 -36.51 -9.03
CA ASP A 563 -20.45 -36.86 -10.04
C ASP A 563 -21.05 -35.66 -10.80
N GLY A 564 -20.58 -34.44 -10.51
CA GLY A 564 -21.07 -33.19 -11.10
C GLY A 564 -22.25 -32.55 -10.37
N SER A 565 -22.78 -33.18 -9.33
CA SER A 565 -23.90 -32.61 -8.56
C SER A 565 -23.41 -31.53 -7.57
N PRO A 566 -24.18 -30.44 -7.35
CA PRO A 566 -23.82 -29.43 -6.37
C PRO A 566 -23.99 -29.96 -4.94
N TRP A 567 -23.07 -29.58 -4.05
CA TRP A 567 -23.16 -29.82 -2.61
C TRP A 567 -22.98 -28.51 -1.85
N GLU A 568 -23.85 -28.25 -0.89
CA GLU A 568 -23.83 -27.05 -0.06
C GLU A 568 -23.28 -27.40 1.32
N LEU A 569 -22.39 -26.54 1.85
CA LEU A 569 -21.88 -26.62 3.21
C LEU A 569 -22.15 -25.31 3.92
N SER A 570 -22.72 -25.35 5.12
CA SER A 570 -22.77 -24.16 5.97
C SER A 570 -21.36 -23.80 6.44
N VAL A 571 -21.14 -22.52 6.79
CA VAL A 571 -19.87 -22.13 7.41
C VAL A 571 -19.67 -22.89 8.72
N ALA A 572 -20.73 -23.16 9.49
CA ALA A 572 -20.67 -23.98 10.69
C ALA A 572 -20.07 -25.38 10.43
N GLU A 573 -20.50 -26.04 9.36
CA GLU A 573 -19.94 -27.33 8.95
C GLU A 573 -18.47 -27.22 8.55
N VAL A 574 -18.10 -26.15 7.83
CA VAL A 574 -16.70 -25.88 7.47
C VAL A 574 -15.85 -25.72 8.74
N LEU A 575 -16.31 -24.95 9.74
CA LEU A 575 -15.60 -24.77 11.01
C LEU A 575 -15.45 -26.09 11.77
N ALA A 576 -16.52 -26.89 11.85
CA ALA A 576 -16.52 -28.18 12.54
C ALA A 576 -15.54 -29.19 11.92
N ARG A 577 -15.26 -29.06 10.62
CA ARG A 577 -14.33 -29.90 9.86
C ARG A 577 -12.87 -29.48 9.98
N LYS A 578 -12.52 -28.44 10.76
CA LYS A 578 -11.13 -27.95 10.92
C LYS A 578 -10.06 -29.06 11.10
N PRO A 579 -10.25 -30.10 11.95
CA PRO A 579 -9.24 -31.15 12.11
C PRO A 579 -9.03 -32.03 10.87
N ALA A 580 -10.00 -32.07 9.94
CA ALA A 580 -9.87 -32.78 8.67
C ALA A 580 -8.95 -32.03 7.70
N TYR A 581 -8.97 -30.69 7.73
CA TYR A 581 -8.14 -29.85 6.85
C TYR A 581 -6.64 -30.04 7.04
N GLU A 582 -6.23 -30.67 8.14
CA GLU A 582 -4.85 -31.11 8.37
C GLU A 582 -4.37 -32.16 7.34
N MET A 583 -5.28 -32.77 6.58
CA MET A 583 -5.03 -33.92 5.69
C MET A 583 -5.75 -33.84 4.32
N THR A 584 -6.44 -32.73 4.01
CA THR A 584 -7.29 -32.62 2.80
C THR A 584 -6.61 -31.98 1.59
N TYR A 585 -5.30 -31.75 1.65
CA TYR A 585 -4.58 -30.94 0.65
C TYR A 585 -4.09 -31.72 -0.57
N ASN A 586 -4.17 -33.05 -0.56
CA ASN A 586 -3.65 -33.88 -1.64
C ASN A 586 -4.62 -33.89 -2.84
N PRO A 587 -4.17 -33.53 -4.05
CA PRO A 587 -5.04 -33.45 -5.22
C PRO A 587 -5.53 -34.82 -5.69
N ASN A 588 -4.85 -35.90 -5.34
CA ASN A 588 -5.25 -37.25 -5.71
C ASN A 588 -6.49 -37.74 -4.94
N ASP A 589 -6.88 -37.10 -3.83
CA ASP A 589 -8.15 -37.38 -3.19
C ASP A 589 -9.31 -36.75 -3.96
N CYS A 590 -10.49 -37.38 -3.90
CA CYS A 590 -11.74 -36.84 -4.44
C CYS A 590 -12.13 -35.53 -3.72
N ILE A 591 -12.89 -34.67 -4.40
CA ILE A 591 -13.30 -33.37 -3.88
C ILE A 591 -14.05 -33.46 -2.54
N GLU A 592 -14.85 -34.51 -2.31
CA GLU A 592 -15.56 -34.72 -1.05
C GLU A 592 -14.58 -34.89 0.12
N MET A 593 -13.56 -35.75 -0.06
CA MET A 593 -12.49 -35.92 0.93
C MET A 593 -11.69 -34.63 1.11
N ARG A 594 -11.45 -33.89 0.02
CA ARG A 594 -10.79 -32.59 0.09
C ARG A 594 -11.63 -31.54 0.83
N TRP A 595 -12.93 -31.74 1.01
CA TRP A 595 -13.80 -30.93 1.89
C TRP A 595 -14.12 -31.60 3.22
N GLY A 596 -13.40 -32.66 3.59
CA GLY A 596 -13.51 -33.32 4.89
C GLY A 596 -14.79 -34.13 5.07
N ALA A 597 -15.45 -34.53 3.97
CA ALA A 597 -16.58 -35.43 4.02
C ALA A 597 -16.17 -36.76 4.69
N LYS A 598 -16.97 -37.20 5.66
CA LYS A 598 -16.73 -38.48 6.35
C LYS A 598 -17.20 -39.65 5.48
N PRO A 599 -16.53 -40.83 5.55
CA PRO A 599 -17.08 -42.05 4.99
C PRO A 599 -18.52 -42.29 5.43
N ASP A 600 -19.31 -42.94 4.57
CA ASP A 600 -20.71 -43.32 4.79
C ASP A 600 -21.73 -42.16 4.88
N THR A 601 -21.35 -40.93 4.53
CA THR A 601 -22.29 -39.82 4.36
C THR A 601 -22.82 -39.72 2.93
N GLU A 602 -23.97 -39.07 2.74
CA GLU A 602 -24.50 -38.77 1.42
C GLU A 602 -23.53 -37.93 0.58
N GLU A 603 -22.84 -36.97 1.21
CA GLU A 603 -21.78 -36.18 0.59
C GLU A 603 -20.71 -37.09 -0.04
N TYR A 604 -20.17 -38.01 0.76
CA TYR A 604 -19.07 -38.90 0.40
C TYR A 604 -19.44 -39.97 -0.63
N SER A 605 -20.73 -40.27 -0.81
CA SER A 605 -21.22 -41.37 -1.67
C SER A 605 -20.76 -41.30 -3.13
N THR A 606 -20.33 -40.12 -3.59
CA THR A 606 -19.88 -39.87 -4.96
C THR A 606 -18.36 -39.94 -5.13
N CYS A 607 -17.60 -40.03 -4.03
CA CYS A 607 -16.13 -40.08 -4.02
C CYS A 607 -15.61 -41.34 -4.71
N ARG A 608 -14.71 -41.17 -5.69
CA ARG A 608 -14.16 -42.29 -6.50
C ARG A 608 -12.63 -42.35 -6.51
N ARG A 609 -11.95 -41.33 -6.00
CA ARG A 609 -10.49 -41.16 -6.11
C ARG A 609 -9.88 -40.98 -4.73
N HIS A 610 -8.74 -41.61 -4.49
CA HIS A 610 -8.02 -41.53 -3.23
C HIS A 610 -6.52 -41.38 -3.49
N SER A 611 -5.87 -40.60 -2.63
CA SER A 611 -4.41 -40.51 -2.63
C SER A 611 -3.77 -41.88 -2.33
N PRO A 612 -2.63 -42.19 -2.95
CA PRO A 612 -1.90 -43.43 -2.69
C PRO A 612 -1.58 -43.60 -1.20
N ALA A 613 -1.59 -44.85 -0.71
CA ALA A 613 -1.37 -45.14 0.71
C ALA A 613 -0.06 -44.56 1.26
N GLU A 614 1.01 -44.56 0.45
CA GLU A 614 2.30 -43.95 0.79
C GLU A 614 2.19 -42.43 1.00
N GLN A 615 1.49 -41.72 0.12
CA GLN A 615 1.28 -40.28 0.27
C GLN A 615 0.41 -39.97 1.49
N ARG A 616 -0.62 -40.78 1.78
CA ARG A 616 -1.41 -40.63 3.02
C ARG A 616 -0.58 -40.84 4.27
N ALA A 617 0.29 -41.85 4.29
CA ALA A 617 1.21 -42.07 5.41
C ALA A 617 2.16 -40.89 5.61
N LYS A 618 2.65 -40.31 4.51
CA LYS A 618 3.47 -39.09 4.53
C LYS A 618 2.70 -37.89 5.06
N MET A 619 1.46 -37.67 4.62
CA MET A 619 0.61 -36.61 5.15
C MET A 619 0.38 -36.76 6.66
N GLU A 620 0.20 -37.99 7.18
CA GLU A 620 -0.02 -38.21 8.61
C GLU A 620 1.21 -37.81 9.44
N GLN A 621 2.42 -38.04 8.92
CA GLN A 621 3.65 -37.54 9.54
C GLN A 621 3.70 -36.00 9.56
N TYR A 622 3.12 -35.35 8.55
CA TYR A 622 3.14 -33.89 8.37
C TYR A 622 1.97 -33.19 9.03
N ARG A 623 0.99 -33.96 9.52
CA ARG A 623 -0.25 -33.47 10.13
C ARG A 623 -0.02 -32.45 11.25
N ILE A 624 1.05 -32.64 12.02
CA ILE A 624 1.44 -31.72 13.10
C ILE A 624 1.69 -30.29 12.61
N TRP A 625 2.26 -30.13 11.40
CA TRP A 625 2.50 -28.81 10.81
C TRP A 625 1.20 -28.03 10.59
N PHE A 626 0.14 -28.72 10.20
CA PHE A 626 -1.18 -28.12 10.00
C PHE A 626 -1.89 -27.89 11.32
N ARG A 627 -1.80 -28.84 12.25
CA ARG A 627 -2.39 -28.73 13.59
C ARG A 627 -1.86 -27.52 14.35
N GLU A 628 -0.55 -27.31 14.28
CA GLU A 628 0.13 -26.16 14.90
C GLU A 628 0.08 -24.90 14.02
N ALA A 629 -0.51 -25.00 12.81
CA ALA A 629 -0.53 -23.94 11.80
C ALA A 629 0.87 -23.35 11.54
N ARG A 630 1.88 -24.22 11.54
CA ARG A 630 3.29 -23.89 11.46
C ARG A 630 3.94 -24.70 10.35
N ARG A 631 4.46 -24.03 9.31
CA ARG A 631 5.20 -24.74 8.27
C ARG A 631 6.46 -25.37 8.86
N PRO A 632 6.86 -26.55 8.35
CA PRO A 632 8.16 -27.10 8.68
C PRO A 632 9.24 -26.13 8.27
N THR A 633 10.26 -26.09 9.10
CA THR A 633 11.50 -25.43 8.75
C THR A 633 12.24 -26.20 7.65
N ARG A 634 12.96 -25.48 6.79
CA ARG A 634 13.88 -26.08 5.80
C ARG A 634 15.04 -26.78 6.47
#